data_AF-A0A7Y8FK73-F1
#
_entry.id   AF-A0A7Y8FK73-F1
#
_cell.length_a   1.000
_cell.length_b   1.000
_cell.length_c   1.000
_cell.angle_alpha   90.00
_cell.angle_beta   90.00
_cell.angle_gamma   90.00
#
_symmetry.space_group_name_H-M   'P 1'
#
loop_
_entity.id
_entity.type
_entity.pdbx_description
1 polymer ?
#
loop_
_entity_poly.entity_id
_entity_poly.type
_entity_poly.pdbx_seq_one_letter_code
_entity_poly.pdbx_strand_id
1 'polypeptide(L)'
;RRTRGVRNPYLIITEDGRQVTKHMLRLRFDDARDKAIATAREKGDGVLAASIRQFQFRDIRPKAASEILDLGDASRLLGHTDKRITETVYRRVGEIVKPTR
;
A
#
# COMPACT_ATOMS: atom_id res chain seq x y z
N ARG A 1 -31.78 -0.44 -2.09
CA ARG A 1 -30.34 -0.15 -2.34
C ARG A 1 -30.19 1.36 -2.52
N ARG A 2 -29.70 2.12 -1.53
CA ARG A 2 -29.50 3.58 -1.68
C ARG A 2 -28.36 3.80 -2.67
N THR A 3 -28.67 4.31 -3.86
CA THR A 3 -27.67 4.83 -4.80
C THR A 3 -26.99 6.00 -4.12
N ARG A 4 -25.80 5.79 -3.56
CA ARG A 4 -24.93 6.88 -3.09
C ARG A 4 -24.45 7.60 -4.35
N GLY A 5 -25.27 8.52 -4.86
CA GLY A 5 -24.88 9.41 -5.95
C GLY A 5 -23.58 10.10 -5.54
N VAL A 6 -22.57 10.03 -6.41
CA VAL A 6 -21.28 10.69 -6.18
C VAL A 6 -21.56 12.18 -6.05
N ARG A 7 -21.59 12.69 -4.81
CA ARG A 7 -21.92 14.09 -4.49
C ARG A 7 -20.71 15.02 -4.59
N ASN A 8 -19.55 14.50 -4.98
CA ASN A 8 -18.27 15.18 -4.85
C ASN A 8 -17.25 14.63 -5.88
N PRO A 9 -16.43 15.46 -6.56
CA PRO A 9 -15.44 15.03 -7.56
C PRO A 9 -14.32 14.07 -7.10
N TYR A 10 -14.27 13.65 -5.83
CA TYR A 10 -13.19 12.78 -5.34
C TYR A 10 -13.49 11.29 -5.55
N LEU A 11 -12.46 10.55 -5.98
CA LEU A 11 -12.53 9.09 -6.17
C LEU A 11 -12.53 8.33 -4.84
N ILE A 12 -11.80 8.83 -3.83
CA ILE A 12 -11.71 8.18 -2.53
C ILE A 12 -12.56 8.98 -1.53
N ILE A 13 -13.70 8.40 -1.16
CA ILE A 13 -14.68 9.00 -0.27
C ILE A 13 -14.96 8.09 0.93
N THR A 14 -15.36 8.73 2.03
CA THR A 14 -15.98 8.06 3.16
C THR A 14 -17.38 7.57 2.81
N GLU A 15 -17.93 6.70 3.63
CA GLU A 15 -19.29 6.22 3.49
C GLU A 15 -20.35 7.33 3.46
N ASP A 16 -20.08 8.44 4.15
CA ASP A 16 -20.92 9.63 4.20
C ASP A 16 -20.71 10.58 3.00
N GLY A 17 -19.85 10.20 2.04
CA GLY A 17 -19.59 10.97 0.82
C GLY A 17 -18.58 12.11 0.95
N ARG A 18 -17.87 12.21 2.09
CA ARG A 18 -16.80 13.20 2.28
C ARG A 18 -15.49 12.70 1.71
N GLN A 19 -14.67 13.59 1.15
CA GLN A 19 -13.32 13.27 0.70
C GLN A 19 -12.47 12.68 1.83
N VAL A 20 -11.66 11.68 1.50
CA VAL A 20 -10.71 11.12 2.46
C VAL A 20 -9.43 11.96 2.46
N THR A 21 -9.02 12.43 3.63
CA THR A 21 -7.78 13.20 3.78
C THR A 21 -6.55 12.29 3.89
N LYS A 22 -5.35 12.86 3.74
CA LYS A 22 -4.07 12.12 3.91
C LYS A 22 -3.94 11.50 5.31
N HIS A 23 -4.34 12.23 6.34
CA HIS A 23 -4.30 11.75 7.72
C HIS A 23 -5.28 10.58 7.94
N MET A 24 -6.47 10.70 7.36
CA MET A 24 -7.50 9.66 7.36
C MET A 24 -7.05 8.36 6.69
N LEU A 25 -6.26 8.42 5.61
CA LEU A 25 -5.66 7.23 4.99
C LEU A 25 -4.61 6.60 5.90
N ARG A 26 -3.72 7.42 6.47
CA ARG A 26 -2.67 6.96 7.38
C ARG A 26 -3.24 6.24 8.61
N LEU A 27 -4.22 6.84 9.28
CA LEU A 27 -4.84 6.24 10.47
C LEU A 27 -5.49 4.89 10.18
N ARG A 28 -6.20 4.77 9.05
CA ARG A 28 -6.82 3.51 8.63
C ARG A 28 -5.77 2.43 8.33
N PHE A 29 -4.65 2.83 7.72
CA PHE A 29 -3.55 1.91 7.49
C PHE A 29 -2.89 1.47 8.80
N ASP A 30 -2.64 2.40 9.73
CA ASP A 30 -2.04 2.07 11.03
C ASP A 30 -2.93 1.08 11.81
N ASP A 31 -4.26 1.30 11.85
CA ASP A 31 -5.22 0.35 12.44
C ASP A 31 -5.22 -1.03 11.75
N ALA A 32 -5.19 -1.06 10.41
CA ALA A 32 -5.09 -2.32 9.66
C ALA A 32 -3.77 -3.05 9.94
N ARG A 33 -2.66 -2.32 10.08
CA ARG A 33 -1.34 -2.88 10.41
C ARG A 33 -1.33 -3.49 11.80
N ASP A 34 -1.90 -2.79 12.79
CA ASP A 34 -1.95 -3.29 14.16
C ASP A 34 -2.78 -4.58 14.26
N LYS A 35 -3.90 -4.66 13.53
CA LYS A 35 -4.69 -5.89 13.38
C LYS A 35 -3.87 -7.02 12.74
N ALA A 36 -3.14 -6.74 11.66
CA ALA A 36 -2.32 -7.74 11.00
C ALA A 36 -1.18 -8.27 11.91
N ILE A 37 -0.56 -7.40 12.72
CA ILE A 37 0.43 -7.80 13.72
C ILE A 37 -0.20 -8.71 14.77
N ALA A 38 -1.40 -8.38 15.27
CA ALA A 38 -2.12 -9.22 16.23
C ALA A 38 -2.39 -10.61 15.65
N THR A 39 -2.94 -10.70 14.43
CA THR A 39 -3.21 -11.97 13.75
C THR A 39 -1.93 -12.79 13.52
N ALA A 40 -0.81 -12.16 13.13
CA ALA A 40 0.46 -12.85 12.95
C ALA A 40 1.00 -13.43 14.26
N ARG A 41 0.85 -12.68 15.37
CA ARG A 41 1.21 -13.16 16.72
C ARG A 41 0.33 -14.30 17.18
N GLU A 42 -0.98 -14.24 16.94
CA GLU A 42 -1.93 -15.32 17.26
C GLU A 42 -1.57 -16.62 16.52
N LYS A 43 -1.05 -16.52 15.29
CA LYS A 43 -0.57 -17.65 14.49
C LYS A 43 0.83 -18.15 14.89
N GLY A 44 1.47 -17.51 15.86
CA GLY A 44 2.82 -17.85 16.33
C GLY A 44 3.96 -17.36 15.43
N ASP A 45 3.67 -16.55 14.40
CA ASP A 45 4.69 -16.05 13.47
C ASP A 45 5.22 -14.68 13.92
N GLY A 46 6.18 -14.72 14.84
CA GLY A 46 6.82 -13.52 15.38
C GLY A 46 7.69 -12.77 14.36
N VAL A 47 8.24 -13.47 13.36
CA VAL A 47 9.06 -12.86 12.31
C VAL A 47 8.19 -12.04 11.38
N LEU A 48 7.04 -12.60 10.95
CA LEU A 48 6.05 -11.87 10.16
C LEU A 48 5.47 -10.68 10.94
N ALA A 49 5.19 -10.84 12.24
CA ALA A 49 4.73 -9.72 13.06
C ALA A 49 5.75 -8.57 13.13
N ALA A 50 7.05 -8.89 13.19
CA ALA A 50 8.12 -7.90 13.18
C ALA A 50 8.26 -7.19 11.83
N SER A 51 8.15 -7.92 10.72
CA SER A 51 8.22 -7.34 9.37
C SER A 51 7.03 -6.42 9.09
N ILE A 52 5.81 -6.82 9.47
CA ILE A 52 4.61 -5.98 9.35
C ILE A 52 4.77 -4.70 10.17
N ARG A 53 5.36 -4.76 11.36
CA ARG A 53 5.60 -3.58 12.21
C ARG A 53 6.55 -2.56 11.60
N GLN A 54 7.50 -3.00 10.78
CA GLN A 54 8.43 -2.12 10.07
C GLN A 54 7.80 -1.48 8.83
N PHE A 55 6.77 -2.10 8.25
CA PHE A 55 6.09 -1.60 7.06
C PHE A 55 5.24 -0.36 7.36
N GLN A 56 5.44 0.71 6.59
CA GLN A 56 4.73 1.99 6.73
C GLN A 56 3.88 2.30 5.50
N PHE A 57 2.88 3.17 5.64
CA PHE A 57 1.97 3.51 4.54
C PHE A 57 2.68 4.07 3.30
N ARG A 58 3.79 4.79 3.49
CA ARG A 58 4.62 5.30 2.39
C ARG A 58 5.30 4.20 1.58
N ASP A 59 5.51 3.03 2.19
CA ASP A 59 6.20 1.89 1.59
C ASP A 59 5.29 1.14 0.58
N ILE A 60 4.01 1.51 0.48
CA ILE A 60 3.13 1.05 -0.61
C ILE A 60 3.62 1.54 -1.96
N ARG A 61 4.18 2.76 -2.06
CA ARG A 61 4.74 3.27 -3.32
C ARG A 61 5.86 2.37 -3.81
N PRO A 62 6.86 2.05 -2.96
CA PRO A 62 7.88 1.17 -3.43
C PRO A 62 7.41 -0.27 -3.67
N LYS A 63 6.48 -0.79 -2.85
CA LYS A 63 5.91 -2.12 -3.06
C LYS A 63 5.21 -2.24 -4.42
N ALA A 64 4.39 -1.26 -4.80
CA ALA A 64 3.68 -1.25 -6.08
C ALA A 64 4.64 -1.25 -7.28
N ALA A 65 5.75 -0.52 -7.20
CA ALA A 65 6.76 -0.53 -8.24
C ALA A 65 7.52 -1.87 -8.33
N SER A 66 7.76 -2.52 -7.19
CA SER A 66 8.41 -3.85 -7.16
C SER A 66 7.55 -4.99 -7.70
N GLU A 67 6.22 -4.80 -7.75
CA GLU A 67 5.28 -5.77 -8.34
C GLU A 67 5.21 -5.66 -9.88
N ILE A 68 5.79 -4.62 -10.46
CA ILE A 68 5.87 -4.43 -11.90
C ILE A 68 7.13 -5.11 -12.43
N LEU A 69 6.95 -6.04 -13.37
CA LEU A 69 8.03 -6.83 -13.97
C LEU A 69 9.00 -5.97 -14.80
N ASP A 70 8.51 -4.91 -15.44
CA ASP A 70 9.31 -3.99 -16.24
C ASP A 70 9.71 -2.73 -15.45
N LEU A 71 11.01 -2.49 -15.37
CA LEU A 71 11.58 -1.32 -14.70
C LEU A 71 11.20 0.01 -15.38
N GLY A 72 10.96 -0.01 -16.70
CA GLY A 72 10.51 1.15 -17.45
C GLY A 72 9.10 1.58 -17.05
N ASP A 73 8.19 0.61 -16.92
CA ASP A 73 6.82 0.81 -16.44
C ASP A 73 6.78 1.25 -14.97
N ALA A 74 7.60 0.64 -14.12
CA ALA A 74 7.72 1.02 -12.70
C ALA A 74 8.20 2.48 -12.53
N SER A 75 9.20 2.90 -13.33
CA SER A 75 9.72 4.28 -13.32
C SER A 75 8.66 5.30 -13.76
N ARG A 76 7.85 4.97 -14.78
CA ARG A 76 6.77 5.83 -15.27
C ARG A 76 5.64 5.96 -14.25
N LEU A 77 5.24 4.86 -13.61
CA LEU A 77 4.18 4.86 -12.58
C LEU A 77 4.53 5.76 -11.39
N LEU A 78 5.80 5.79 -11.00
CA LEU A 78 6.29 6.60 -9.87
C LEU A 78 6.57 8.07 -10.24
N GLY A 79 6.51 8.43 -11.53
CA GLY A 79 6.80 9.78 -11.99
C GLY A 79 8.26 10.21 -11.78
N HIS A 80 9.20 9.25 -11.71
CA HIS A 80 10.62 9.54 -11.55
C HIS A 80 11.25 9.85 -12.91
N THR A 81 11.97 10.97 -13.00
CA THR A 81 12.72 11.38 -14.21
C THR A 81 14.07 10.68 -14.31
N ASP A 82 14.62 10.17 -13.20
CA ASP A 82 15.94 9.54 -13.12
C ASP A 82 15.82 8.05 -12.75
N LYS A 83 16.21 7.18 -13.69
CA LYS A 83 16.11 5.71 -13.62
C LYS A 83 16.96 5.10 -12.49
N ARG A 84 17.96 5.83 -11.99
CA ARG A 84 18.89 5.35 -10.94
C ARG A 84 18.22 5.13 -9.58
N ILE A 85 17.19 5.92 -9.22
CA ILE A 85 16.49 5.77 -7.92
C ILE A 85 15.69 4.45 -7.90
N THR A 86 15.12 4.06 -9.03
CA THR A 86 14.36 2.81 -9.22
C THR A 86 15.23 1.55 -9.20
N GLU A 87 16.55 1.65 -9.45
CA GLU A 87 17.41 0.47 -9.44
C GLU A 87 17.98 0.16 -8.04
N THR A 88 18.33 1.19 -7.26
CA THR A 88 18.96 1.03 -5.94
C THR A 88 17.96 0.76 -4.81
N VAL A 89 16.73 1.30 -4.90
CA VAL A 89 15.74 1.20 -3.80
C VAL A 89 14.94 -0.12 -3.85
N TYR A 90 15.03 -0.90 -4.93
CA TYR A 90 13.98 -1.88 -5.26
C TYR A 90 14.42 -3.32 -5.51
N ARG A 91 15.72 -3.57 -5.68
CA ARG A 91 16.22 -4.94 -5.71
C ARG A 91 16.43 -5.43 -4.28
N ARG A 92 15.49 -6.22 -3.73
CA ARG A 92 15.73 -7.62 -3.27
C ARG A 92 14.70 -8.25 -2.30
N VAL A 93 14.64 -9.58 -2.42
CA VAL A 93 14.18 -10.70 -1.54
C VAL A 93 12.69 -10.80 -1.19
N GLY A 94 11.92 -11.55 -2.01
CA GLY A 94 10.60 -12.07 -1.60
C GLY A 94 9.72 -12.50 -2.77
N GLU A 95 8.81 -13.46 -2.53
CA GLU A 95 7.86 -14.00 -3.51
C GLU A 95 6.99 -12.91 -4.15
N ILE A 96 6.91 -12.94 -5.48
CA ILE A 96 5.93 -12.19 -6.26
C ILE A 96 4.58 -12.87 -6.05
N VAL A 97 3.75 -12.31 -5.19
CA VAL A 97 2.36 -12.77 -5.03
C VAL A 97 1.53 -12.25 -6.20
N LYS A 98 0.78 -13.14 -6.87
CA LYS A 98 -0.16 -12.73 -7.91
C LYS A 98 -1.28 -11.91 -7.25
N PRO A 99 -1.70 -10.77 -7.85
CA PRO A 99 -2.81 -10.00 -7.33
C PRO A 99 -4.05 -10.90 -7.24
N THR A 100 -4.64 -11.00 -6.05
CA THR A 100 -5.97 -11.58 -5.90
C THR A 100 -6.98 -10.57 -6.44
N ARG A 101 -7.66 -10.97 -7.53
CA ARG A 101 -8.77 -10.34 -8.25
C ARG A 101 -9.34 -9.04 -7.67
#